data_AF-A0A2X1KV53-F1
#
_entry.id   AF-A0A2X1KV53-F1
#
_cell.length_a   1.000
_cell.length_b   1.000
_cell.length_c   1.000
_cell.angle_alpha   90.00
_cell.angle_beta   90.00
_cell.angle_gamma   90.00
#
_symmetry.space_group_name_H-M   'P 1'
#
loop_
_entity.id
_entity.type
_entity.pdbx_description
1 polymer ?
#
loop_
_entity_poly.entity_id
_entity_poly.type
_entity_poly.pdbx_seq_one_letter_code
_entity_poly.pdbx_strand_id
1 'polypeptide(L)'
;MKQPAPVYQRIAGHQWRHIWLSGDIHGCLEQLRRKLWHCGFDPWRDLLISVGDVIDRGPQSLRCLQLLEQHWVRAVRGNHEQMAMDALASQQMSLWLMNGGDWFIALADNQQKQAKTALEKCQHLPFILEVHSRTGKHVIAHADYPDDVYEWQKDVDLHQVLWSRSRLGERQKGQGITGADHFWFWSYTVATSRGYWQPALY
;
A
#
# COMPACT_ATOMS: atom_id res chain seq x y z
N MET A 1 4.72 -19.42 18.15
CA MET A 1 4.09 -19.31 16.82
C MET A 1 3.84 -17.84 16.56
N LYS A 2 4.53 -17.21 15.61
CA LYS A 2 4.26 -15.81 15.21
C LYS A 2 2.92 -15.82 14.48
N GLN A 3 1.94 -15.04 14.94
CA GLN A 3 0.63 -14.98 14.31
C GLN A 3 0.77 -14.41 12.89
N PRO A 4 0.12 -14.99 11.87
CA PRO A 4 0.10 -14.42 10.52
C PRO A 4 -0.53 -13.01 10.55
N ALA A 5 -0.15 -12.15 9.60
CA ALA A 5 -0.77 -10.83 9.43
C ALA A 5 -2.31 -10.94 9.44
N PRO A 6 -3.00 -9.98 10.07
CA PRO A 6 -4.44 -9.89 9.87
C PRO A 6 -4.70 -9.53 8.40
N VAL A 7 -5.50 -10.34 7.70
CA VAL A 7 -5.91 -10.05 6.31
C VAL A 7 -6.55 -8.66 6.23
N TYR A 8 -7.38 -8.34 7.23
CA TYR A 8 -8.09 -7.07 7.35
C TYR A 8 -7.62 -6.28 8.57
N GLN A 9 -7.51 -4.96 8.42
CA GLN A 9 -7.32 -4.04 9.54
C GLN A 9 -8.28 -2.85 9.44
N ARG A 10 -8.82 -2.42 10.58
CA ARG A 10 -9.69 -1.24 10.70
C ARG A 10 -8.90 -0.01 11.13
N ILE A 11 -9.27 1.13 10.57
CA ILE A 11 -8.78 2.45 10.98
C ILE A 11 -9.98 3.33 11.31
N ALA A 12 -9.97 3.85 12.54
CA ALA A 12 -10.92 4.84 13.01
C ALA A 12 -10.52 6.22 12.48
N GLY A 13 -11.16 6.68 11.41
CA GLY A 13 -10.78 7.92 10.74
C GLY A 13 -10.98 9.19 11.58
N HIS A 14 -11.90 9.15 12.56
CA HIS A 14 -12.12 10.26 13.50
C HIS A 14 -10.91 10.59 14.39
N GLN A 15 -9.90 9.73 14.45
CA GLN A 15 -8.67 9.96 15.20
C GLN A 15 -7.69 10.91 14.49
N TRP A 16 -7.94 11.21 13.22
CA TRP A 16 -7.04 11.98 12.36
C TRP A 16 -7.73 13.22 11.84
N ARG A 17 -6.97 14.31 11.68
CA ARG A 17 -7.44 15.55 11.06
C ARG A 17 -7.72 15.34 9.57
N HIS A 18 -6.74 14.79 8.85
CA HIS A 18 -6.87 14.39 7.45
C HIS A 18 -6.28 13.00 7.22
N ILE A 19 -6.86 12.26 6.27
CA ILE A 19 -6.29 11.00 5.77
C ILE A 19 -6.00 11.17 4.30
N TRP A 20 -4.75 10.93 3.94
CA TRP A 20 -4.25 11.06 2.58
C TRP A 20 -3.97 9.67 2.03
N LEU A 21 -4.41 9.41 0.80
CA LEU A 21 -4.16 8.16 0.10
C LEU A 21 -3.04 8.37 -0.93
N SER A 22 -2.04 7.49 -0.90
CA SER A 22 -1.01 7.41 -1.93
C SER A 22 -1.17 6.12 -2.72
N GLY A 23 -1.03 6.24 -4.04
CA GLY A 23 -0.68 5.11 -4.90
C GLY A 23 0.72 4.57 -4.57
N ASP A 24 1.19 3.59 -5.35
CA ASP A 24 2.55 3.05 -5.29
C ASP A 24 3.58 4.15 -5.21
N ILE A 25 4.50 3.94 -4.29
CA ILE A 25 5.59 4.86 -4.02
C ILE A 25 6.80 4.43 -4.83
N HIS A 26 7.04 3.13 -5.00
CA HIS A 26 8.14 2.57 -5.81
C HIS A 26 9.46 3.31 -5.60
N GLY A 27 9.95 3.38 -4.35
CA GLY A 27 11.22 4.04 -4.03
C GLY A 27 11.27 5.56 -4.29
N CYS A 28 10.16 6.23 -4.62
CA CYS A 28 10.10 7.65 -4.97
C CYS A 28 9.83 8.55 -3.74
N LEU A 29 10.57 8.35 -2.66
CA LEU A 29 10.32 9.01 -1.37
C LEU A 29 10.37 10.55 -1.45
N GLU A 30 11.33 11.14 -2.16
CA GLU A 30 11.39 12.60 -2.28
C GLU A 30 10.17 13.17 -3.05
N GLN A 31 9.62 12.42 -4.01
CA GLN A 31 8.41 12.85 -4.71
C GLN A 31 7.20 12.85 -3.78
N LEU A 32 7.05 11.79 -2.98
CA LEU A 32 6.02 11.68 -1.95
C LEU A 32 6.15 12.84 -0.95
N ARG A 33 7.34 13.09 -0.42
CA ARG A 33 7.60 14.17 0.56
C ARG A 33 7.22 15.55 0.03
N ARG A 34 7.62 15.88 -1.22
CA ARG A 34 7.25 17.16 -1.85
C ARG A 34 5.75 17.31 -1.99
N LYS A 35 5.06 16.24 -2.40
CA LYS A 35 3.60 16.24 -2.52
C LYS A 35 2.92 16.45 -1.16
N LEU A 36 3.32 15.71 -0.12
CA LEU A 36 2.80 15.89 1.24
C LEU A 36 3.03 17.32 1.76
N TRP A 37 4.21 17.88 1.49
CA TRP A 37 4.51 19.26 1.84
C TRP A 37 3.58 20.26 1.15
N HIS A 38 3.35 20.12 -0.16
CA HIS A 38 2.42 20.97 -0.91
C HIS A 38 0.97 20.85 -0.43
N CYS A 39 0.59 19.69 0.07
CA CYS A 39 -0.74 19.43 0.64
C CYS A 39 -0.89 19.92 2.09
N GLY A 40 0.18 20.43 2.73
CA GLY A 40 0.14 20.87 4.12
C GLY A 40 0.01 19.72 5.12
N PHE A 41 0.53 18.55 4.78
CA PHE A 41 0.52 17.35 5.63
C PHE A 41 1.19 17.61 6.99
N ASP A 42 0.50 17.29 8.08
CA ASP A 42 1.02 17.35 9.45
C ASP A 42 1.17 15.93 10.01
N PRO A 43 2.39 15.38 10.15
CA PRO A 43 2.60 14.03 10.66
C PRO A 43 2.12 13.81 12.10
N TRP A 44 1.79 14.87 12.85
CA TRP A 44 1.26 14.74 14.21
C TRP A 44 -0.27 14.67 14.27
N ARG A 45 -0.95 14.98 13.16
CA ARG A 45 -2.41 15.10 13.11
C ARG A 45 -3.04 14.35 11.94
N ASP A 46 -2.27 14.09 10.88
CA ASP A 46 -2.72 13.46 9.65
C ASP A 46 -2.19 12.03 9.51
N LEU A 47 -2.90 11.24 8.71
CA LEU A 47 -2.52 9.89 8.35
C LEU A 47 -2.23 9.79 6.86
N LEU A 48 -1.13 9.12 6.51
CA LEU A 48 -0.87 8.65 5.15
C LEU A 48 -1.23 7.15 5.07
N ILE A 49 -2.06 6.79 4.11
CA ILE A 49 -2.35 5.40 3.74
C ILE A 49 -1.77 5.12 2.35
N SER A 50 -0.86 4.15 2.25
CA SER A 50 -0.35 3.63 0.97
C SER A 50 -1.15 2.41 0.51
N VAL A 51 -1.39 2.31 -0.80
CA VAL A 51 -1.96 1.11 -1.45
C VAL A 51 -0.94 -0.03 -1.64
N GLY A 52 0.25 0.08 -1.05
CA GLY A 52 1.33 -0.91 -1.20
C GLY A 52 2.40 -0.46 -2.19
N ASP A 53 3.25 -1.39 -2.61
CA ASP A 53 4.30 -1.17 -3.62
C ASP A 53 5.16 0.05 -3.29
N VAL A 54 5.74 0.00 -2.09
CA VAL A 54 6.58 1.07 -1.57
C VAL A 54 8.03 0.95 -2.03
N ILE A 55 8.45 -0.26 -2.39
CA ILE A 55 9.78 -0.60 -2.89
C ILE A 55 9.80 -0.80 -4.41
N ASP A 56 11.01 -1.09 -4.90
CA ASP A 56 11.37 -1.40 -6.28
C ASP A 56 11.19 -0.21 -7.24
N ARG A 57 11.81 -0.31 -8.41
CA ARG A 57 11.81 0.65 -9.53
C ARG A 57 12.41 2.04 -9.27
N GLY A 58 12.29 2.58 -8.07
CA GLY A 58 12.88 3.87 -7.67
C GLY A 58 14.10 3.74 -6.75
N PRO A 59 14.82 4.85 -6.54
CA PRO A 59 16.15 4.81 -5.94
C PRO A 59 16.17 4.71 -4.41
N GLN A 60 15.04 4.89 -3.72
CA GLN A 60 14.99 5.03 -2.26
C GLN A 60 14.20 3.91 -1.56
N SER A 61 14.11 2.70 -2.13
CA SER A 61 13.37 1.57 -1.58
C SER A 61 13.63 1.30 -0.09
N LEU A 62 14.91 1.28 0.35
CA LEU A 62 15.24 1.11 1.77
C LEU A 62 14.64 2.21 2.65
N ARG A 63 14.66 3.46 2.20
CA ARG A 63 14.06 4.58 2.95
C ARG A 63 12.53 4.52 2.92
N CYS A 64 11.92 4.03 1.84
CA CYS A 64 10.48 3.76 1.79
C CYS A 64 10.06 2.66 2.75
N LEU A 65 10.87 1.61 2.94
CA LEU A 65 10.62 0.62 3.99
C LEU A 65 10.66 1.24 5.38
N GLN A 66 11.63 2.12 5.66
CA GLN A 66 11.72 2.86 6.93
C GLN A 66 10.55 3.83 7.15
N LEU A 67 9.96 4.36 6.07
CA LEU A 67 8.76 5.20 6.13
C LEU A 67 7.57 4.44 6.74
N LEU A 68 7.44 3.14 6.48
CA LEU A 68 6.35 2.33 7.04
C LEU A 68 6.40 2.21 8.57
N GLU A 69 7.55 2.50 9.19
CA GLU A 69 7.71 2.47 10.64
C GLU A 69 7.17 3.74 11.32
N GLN A 70 6.80 4.76 10.54
CA GLN A 70 6.27 6.00 11.09
C GLN A 70 4.84 5.81 11.59
N HIS A 71 4.53 6.33 12.78
CA HIS A 71 3.21 6.15 13.41
C HIS A 71 2.04 6.72 12.59
N TRP A 72 2.31 7.75 11.77
CA TRP A 72 1.38 8.41 10.85
C TRP A 72 1.29 7.74 9.47
N VAL A 73 1.93 6.59 9.27
CA VAL A 73 1.87 5.81 8.02
C VAL A 73 1.14 4.50 8.26
N ARG A 74 0.24 4.16 7.36
CA ARG A 74 -0.34 2.82 7.19
C ARG A 74 -0.17 2.41 5.72
N ALA A 75 -0.12 1.12 5.48
CA ALA A 75 -0.06 0.57 4.14
C ALA A 75 -0.80 -0.76 4.11
N VAL A 76 -1.37 -1.09 2.95
CA VAL A 76 -1.64 -2.48 2.61
C VAL A 76 -0.40 -3.10 1.97
N ARG A 77 -0.32 -4.43 1.98
CA ARG A 77 0.75 -5.16 1.30
C ARG A 77 0.61 -5.03 -0.21
N GLY A 78 1.68 -4.65 -0.90
CA GLY A 78 1.78 -4.71 -2.36
C GLY A 78 2.35 -6.03 -2.86
N ASN A 79 2.24 -6.25 -4.17
CA ASN A 79 2.81 -7.44 -4.79
C ASN A 79 4.34 -7.37 -4.85
N HIS A 80 4.94 -6.18 -4.88
CA HIS A 80 6.40 -6.02 -4.81
C HIS A 80 6.95 -6.39 -3.43
N GLU A 81 6.28 -5.99 -2.33
CA GLU A 81 6.67 -6.47 -1.00
C GLU A 81 6.53 -7.99 -0.88
N GLN A 82 5.47 -8.58 -1.46
CA GLN A 82 5.27 -10.02 -1.46
C GLN A 82 6.37 -10.75 -2.23
N MET A 83 6.71 -10.31 -3.45
CA MET A 83 7.82 -10.87 -4.23
C MET A 83 9.15 -10.81 -3.49
N ALA A 84 9.45 -9.68 -2.83
CA ALA A 84 10.67 -9.52 -2.05
C ALA A 84 10.73 -10.50 -0.86
N MET A 85 9.62 -10.65 -0.13
CA MET A 85 9.53 -11.61 0.98
C MET A 85 9.69 -13.06 0.48
N ASP A 86 9.01 -13.42 -0.61
CA ASP A 86 9.09 -14.77 -1.19
C ASP A 86 10.49 -15.10 -1.71
N ALA A 87 11.15 -14.14 -2.36
CA ALA A 87 12.52 -14.27 -2.83
C ALA A 87 13.50 -14.49 -1.68
N LEU A 88 13.36 -13.73 -0.58
CA LEU A 88 14.22 -13.87 0.61
C LEU A 88 13.97 -15.20 1.35
N ALA A 89 12.71 -15.63 1.45
CA ALA A 89 12.35 -16.87 2.14
C ALA A 89 12.80 -18.11 1.36
N SER A 90 12.63 -18.10 0.03
CA SER A 90 12.99 -19.22 -0.85
C SER A 90 14.44 -19.19 -1.34
N GLN A 91 15.15 -18.08 -1.12
CA GLN A 91 16.47 -17.78 -1.71
C GLN A 91 16.47 -17.74 -3.25
N GLN A 92 15.29 -17.60 -3.88
CA GLN A 92 15.14 -17.50 -5.33
C GLN A 92 14.91 -16.04 -5.74
N MET A 93 15.99 -15.35 -6.07
CA MET A 93 15.97 -13.89 -6.31
C MET A 93 15.50 -13.50 -7.72
N SER A 94 15.50 -14.42 -8.69
CA SER A 94 15.32 -14.11 -10.11
C SER A 94 14.03 -13.35 -10.42
N LEU A 95 12.88 -13.83 -9.92
CA LEU A 95 11.58 -13.20 -10.16
C LEU A 95 11.54 -11.76 -9.62
N TRP A 96 12.04 -11.55 -8.41
CA TRP A 96 12.07 -10.23 -7.80
C TRP A 96 13.03 -9.28 -8.54
N LEU A 97 14.22 -9.75 -8.90
CA LEU A 97 15.19 -8.96 -9.69
C LEU A 97 14.62 -8.56 -11.05
N MET A 98 13.92 -9.46 -11.74
CA MET A 98 13.25 -9.16 -13.02
C MET A 98 12.15 -8.09 -12.88
N ASN A 99 11.65 -7.86 -11.67
CA ASN A 99 10.62 -6.87 -11.36
C ASN A 99 11.18 -5.64 -10.61
N GLY A 100 12.49 -5.39 -10.64
CA GLY A 100 13.09 -4.17 -10.09
C GLY A 100 13.57 -4.26 -8.65
N GLY A 101 13.81 -5.49 -8.15
CA GLY A 101 14.45 -5.77 -6.87
C GLY A 101 15.98 -5.56 -6.85
N ASP A 102 16.58 -5.06 -7.93
CA ASP A 102 18.03 -4.86 -8.07
C ASP A 102 18.62 -3.86 -7.07
N TRP A 103 17.80 -2.94 -6.53
CA TRP A 103 18.23 -2.05 -5.46
C TRP A 103 18.77 -2.81 -4.24
N PHE A 104 18.22 -3.99 -3.94
CA PHE A 104 18.58 -4.76 -2.76
C PHE A 104 20.01 -5.30 -2.84
N ILE A 105 20.41 -5.80 -4.01
CA ILE A 105 21.76 -6.34 -4.23
C ILE A 105 22.81 -5.23 -4.33
N ALA A 106 22.40 -4.01 -4.68
CA ALA A 106 23.27 -2.84 -4.73
C ALA A 106 23.59 -2.23 -3.36
N LEU A 107 22.88 -2.65 -2.30
CA LEU A 107 23.11 -2.17 -0.94
C LEU A 107 24.36 -2.78 -0.31
N ALA A 108 25.01 -2.01 0.57
CA ALA A 108 26.04 -2.53 1.47
C ALA A 108 25.45 -3.53 2.48
N ASP A 109 26.29 -4.44 3.02
CA ASP A 109 25.85 -5.53 3.91
C ASP A 109 25.01 -5.07 5.10
N ASN A 110 25.35 -3.94 5.72
CA ASN A 110 24.59 -3.38 6.83
C ASN A 110 23.19 -2.91 6.40
N GLN A 111 23.08 -2.30 5.23
CA GLN A 111 21.83 -1.85 4.64
C GLN A 111 20.99 -3.02 4.14
N GLN A 112 21.60 -4.08 3.60
CA GLN A 112 20.88 -5.32 3.27
C GLN A 112 20.26 -5.95 4.52
N LYS A 113 20.99 -5.99 5.64
CA LYS A 113 20.44 -6.45 6.92
C LYS A 113 19.23 -5.60 7.36
N GLN A 114 19.33 -4.28 7.25
CA GLN A 114 18.21 -3.37 7.54
C GLN A 114 17.02 -3.63 6.62
N ALA A 115 17.25 -3.78 5.31
CA ALA A 115 16.22 -4.09 4.33
C ALA A 115 15.52 -5.41 4.64
N LYS A 116 16.27 -6.48 4.97
CA LYS A 116 15.71 -7.78 5.38
C LYS A 116 14.81 -7.63 6.60
N THR A 117 15.28 -6.97 7.65
CA THR A 117 14.49 -6.74 8.86
C THR A 117 13.23 -5.92 8.59
N ALA A 118 13.29 -4.92 7.71
CA ALA A 118 12.12 -4.14 7.35
C ALA A 118 11.13 -4.94 6.47
N LEU A 119 11.62 -5.75 5.53
CA LEU A 119 10.78 -6.67 4.74
C LEU A 119 10.12 -7.74 5.61
N GLU A 120 10.80 -8.25 6.63
CA GLU A 120 10.17 -9.14 7.62
C GLU A 120 9.02 -8.45 8.35
N LYS A 121 9.08 -7.13 8.58
CA LYS A 121 7.95 -6.39 9.16
C LYS A 121 6.78 -6.29 8.19
N CYS A 122 7.03 -6.27 6.87
CA CYS A 122 5.97 -6.26 5.85
C CYS A 122 5.06 -7.49 5.90
N GLN A 123 5.51 -8.59 6.52
CA GLN A 123 4.65 -9.75 6.80
C GLN A 123 3.45 -9.42 7.70
N HIS A 124 3.48 -8.29 8.42
CA HIS A 124 2.40 -7.80 9.27
C HIS A 124 1.52 -6.75 8.59
N LEU A 125 1.85 -6.32 7.37
CA LEU A 125 0.96 -5.44 6.61
C LEU A 125 -0.33 -6.19 6.30
N PRO A 126 -1.50 -5.56 6.51
CA PRO A 126 -2.77 -6.12 6.10
C PRO A 126 -2.85 -6.16 4.57
N PHE A 127 -3.69 -7.04 4.05
CA PHE A 127 -4.02 -7.05 2.63
C PHE A 127 -5.11 -6.01 2.32
N ILE A 128 -6.00 -5.77 3.29
CA ILE A 128 -7.17 -4.92 3.15
C ILE A 128 -7.29 -4.00 4.37
N LEU A 129 -7.47 -2.71 4.13
CA LEU A 129 -7.83 -1.73 5.15
C LEU A 129 -9.29 -1.30 5.00
N GLU A 130 -10.01 -1.25 6.11
CA GLU A 130 -11.32 -0.59 6.22
C GLU A 130 -11.16 0.70 7.03
N VAL A 131 -11.46 1.85 6.42
CA VAL A 131 -11.40 3.16 7.07
C VAL A 131 -12.81 3.69 7.25
N HIS A 132 -13.17 4.00 8.49
CA HIS A 132 -14.43 4.66 8.80
C HIS A 132 -14.19 6.16 8.94
N SER A 133 -14.72 6.95 8.02
CA SER A 133 -14.61 8.41 8.00
C SER A 133 -15.97 9.08 8.17
N ARG A 134 -15.99 10.42 8.11
CA ARG A 134 -17.23 11.20 8.07
C ARG A 134 -17.99 11.03 6.75
N THR A 135 -17.29 10.71 5.66
CA THR A 135 -17.88 10.53 4.32
C THR A 135 -18.32 9.10 4.05
N GLY A 136 -17.94 8.14 4.91
CA GLY A 136 -18.41 6.76 4.83
C GLY A 136 -17.33 5.73 5.13
N LYS A 137 -17.60 4.52 4.67
CA LYS A 137 -16.70 3.36 4.75
C LYS A 137 -15.87 3.28 3.47
N HIS A 138 -14.55 3.32 3.63
CA HIS A 138 -13.59 3.20 2.55
C HIS A 138 -12.83 1.89 2.68
N VAL A 139 -12.71 1.15 1.59
CA VAL A 139 -11.93 -0.09 1.50
C VAL A 139 -10.70 0.19 0.66
N ILE A 140 -9.53 -0.15 1.19
CA ILE A 140 -8.26 0.01 0.50
C ILE A 140 -7.63 -1.37 0.37
N ALA A 141 -7.23 -1.72 -0.84
CA ALA A 141 -6.46 -2.92 -1.13
C ALA A 141 -5.43 -2.58 -2.23
N HIS A 142 -4.46 -3.47 -2.48
CA HIS A 142 -3.43 -3.17 -3.46
C HIS A 142 -3.97 -3.21 -4.90
N ALA A 143 -4.37 -4.38 -5.39
CA ALA A 143 -4.81 -4.53 -6.78
C ALA A 143 -6.33 -4.53 -6.92
N ASP A 144 -7.03 -5.27 -6.05
CA ASP A 144 -8.46 -5.52 -6.18
C ASP A 144 -9.10 -6.10 -4.91
N TYR A 145 -10.43 -6.20 -4.88
CA TYR A 145 -11.20 -6.98 -3.90
C TYR A 145 -12.02 -8.06 -4.63
N PRO A 146 -11.64 -9.34 -4.61
CA PRO A 146 -12.11 -10.36 -5.57
C PRO A 146 -13.51 -10.91 -5.25
N ASP A 147 -14.48 -10.03 -5.05
CA ASP A 147 -15.89 -10.33 -4.85
C ASP A 147 -16.74 -9.10 -5.23
N ASP A 148 -18.04 -9.30 -5.42
CA ASP A 148 -19.01 -8.24 -5.73
C ASP A 148 -19.60 -7.61 -4.45
N VAL A 149 -19.44 -8.26 -3.30
CA VAL A 149 -19.90 -7.73 -2.00
C VAL A 149 -18.76 -7.76 -0.99
N TYR A 150 -18.36 -6.57 -0.56
CA TYR A 150 -17.45 -6.37 0.55
C TYR A 150 -18.09 -6.72 1.88
N GLU A 151 -17.41 -7.60 2.62
CA GLU A 151 -17.76 -7.93 3.99
C GLU A 151 -16.48 -7.97 4.85
N TRP A 152 -16.59 -7.45 6.08
CA TRP A 152 -15.49 -7.47 7.04
C TRP A 152 -15.08 -8.90 7.36
N GLN A 153 -13.77 -9.19 7.27
CA GLN A 153 -13.18 -10.52 7.53
C GLN A 153 -13.66 -11.65 6.58
N LYS A 154 -14.27 -11.31 5.44
CA LYS A 154 -14.58 -12.30 4.41
C LYS A 154 -13.31 -12.95 3.88
N ASP A 155 -13.34 -14.27 3.80
CA ASP A 155 -12.26 -15.02 3.16
C ASP A 155 -12.22 -14.69 1.67
N VAL A 156 -11.06 -14.30 1.18
CA VAL A 156 -10.85 -13.79 -0.19
C VAL A 156 -9.53 -14.31 -0.72
N ASP A 157 -9.45 -14.47 -2.05
CA ASP A 157 -8.21 -14.88 -2.71
C ASP A 157 -7.15 -13.77 -2.61
N LEU A 158 -6.20 -13.95 -1.69
CA LEU A 158 -5.11 -13.01 -1.45
C LEU A 158 -4.19 -12.82 -2.67
N HIS A 159 -4.07 -13.84 -3.53
CA HIS A 159 -3.34 -13.68 -4.78
C HIS A 159 -4.06 -12.67 -5.68
N GLN A 160 -5.39 -12.75 -5.80
CA GLN A 160 -6.13 -11.75 -6.56
C GLN A 160 -6.09 -10.35 -5.93
N VAL A 161 -6.10 -10.25 -4.59
CA VAL A 161 -5.96 -8.95 -3.89
C VAL A 161 -4.64 -8.25 -4.25
N LEU A 162 -3.57 -9.01 -4.49
CA LEU A 162 -2.25 -8.48 -4.86
C LEU A 162 -2.01 -8.37 -6.37
N TRP A 163 -2.58 -9.25 -7.19
CA TRP A 163 -2.15 -9.42 -8.59
C TRP A 163 -3.25 -9.17 -9.62
N SER A 164 -4.51 -9.07 -9.20
CA SER A 164 -5.63 -8.93 -10.14
C SER A 164 -5.49 -7.68 -11.01
N ARG A 165 -5.81 -7.86 -12.28
CA ARG A 165 -5.92 -6.78 -13.27
C ARG A 165 -7.32 -6.69 -13.87
N SER A 166 -8.27 -7.44 -13.32
CA SER A 166 -9.60 -7.64 -13.90
C SER A 166 -10.41 -6.34 -13.98
N ARG A 167 -10.21 -5.41 -13.03
CA ARG A 167 -10.86 -4.09 -12.99
C ARG A 167 -9.97 -2.93 -13.46
N LEU A 168 -8.97 -3.19 -14.31
CA LEU A 168 -8.15 -2.14 -14.95
C LEU A 168 -8.92 -1.42 -16.08
N GLY A 169 -9.81 -0.48 -15.73
CA GLY A 169 -10.42 0.44 -16.70
C GLY A 169 -10.99 1.70 -16.04
N GLU A 170 -10.87 2.88 -16.68
CA GLU A 170 -11.35 4.17 -16.13
C GLU A 170 -12.84 4.20 -15.77
N ARG A 171 -13.63 3.23 -16.26
CA ARG A 171 -15.09 3.14 -16.05
C ARG A 171 -15.55 1.94 -15.21
N GLN A 172 -14.66 1.13 -14.63
CA GLN A 172 -15.04 -0.10 -13.90
C GLN A 172 -14.31 -0.31 -12.56
N LYS A 173 -13.46 0.63 -12.12
CA LYS A 173 -12.71 0.52 -10.87
C LYS A 173 -13.62 0.71 -9.67
N GLY A 174 -13.75 -0.32 -8.84
CA GLY A 174 -14.68 -0.37 -7.69
C GLY A 174 -16.17 -0.39 -8.05
N GLN A 175 -16.52 -0.21 -9.33
CA GLN A 175 -17.91 -0.27 -9.78
C GLN A 175 -18.39 -1.72 -9.73
N GLY A 176 -19.56 -1.91 -9.12
CA GLY A 176 -20.16 -3.23 -8.93
C GLY A 176 -19.83 -3.88 -7.59
N ILE A 177 -18.84 -3.37 -6.84
CA ILE A 177 -18.60 -3.85 -5.47
C ILE A 177 -19.49 -3.08 -4.50
N THR A 178 -20.30 -3.79 -3.73
CA THR A 178 -21.18 -3.23 -2.69
C THR A 178 -20.63 -3.49 -1.29
N GLY A 179 -21.26 -2.99 -0.23
CA GLY A 179 -20.83 -3.22 1.17
C GLY A 179 -19.91 -2.17 1.77
N ALA A 180 -19.36 -1.28 0.94
CA ALA A 180 -18.67 -0.06 1.32
C ALA A 180 -19.01 1.09 0.35
N ASP A 181 -18.76 2.33 0.78
CA ASP A 181 -19.09 3.52 -0.01
C ASP A 181 -18.01 3.82 -1.06
N HIS A 182 -16.76 3.46 -0.76
CA HIS A 182 -15.61 3.72 -1.63
C HIS A 182 -14.61 2.57 -1.62
N PHE A 183 -14.00 2.31 -2.78
CA PHE A 183 -12.94 1.32 -2.96
C PHE A 183 -11.71 2.00 -3.56
N TRP A 184 -10.53 1.77 -3.01
CA TRP A 184 -9.27 2.39 -3.46
C TRP A 184 -8.22 1.30 -3.72
N PHE A 185 -7.68 1.31 -4.94
CA PHE A 185 -6.70 0.36 -5.45
C PHE A 185 -5.53 1.10 -6.12
N TRP A 186 -4.39 0.45 -6.37
CA TRP A 186 -3.27 1.04 -7.11
C TRP A 186 -3.66 1.49 -8.51
N SER A 187 -4.54 0.75 -9.17
CA SER A 187 -4.96 1.07 -10.53
C SER A 187 -5.75 2.37 -10.67
N TYR A 188 -6.04 3.11 -9.60
CA TYR A 188 -6.55 4.48 -9.68
C TYR A 188 -5.47 5.47 -10.16
N THR A 189 -4.84 5.19 -11.30
CA THR A 189 -4.19 6.19 -12.15
C THR A 189 -5.28 6.77 -13.04
N VAL A 190 -5.87 7.91 -12.66
CA VAL A 190 -6.52 8.77 -13.65
C VAL A 190 -5.46 9.77 -14.10
N ALA A 191 -5.02 9.60 -15.34
CA ALA A 191 -4.27 10.59 -16.08
C ALA A 191 -5.23 11.72 -16.48
N THR A 192 -5.45 12.66 -15.57
CA THR A 192 -5.85 14.02 -15.95
C THR A 192 -4.92 14.99 -15.22
N SER A 193 -4.66 16.13 -15.82
CA SER A 193 -3.64 17.14 -15.52
C SER A 193 -3.76 17.84 -14.15
N ARG A 194 -4.33 17.18 -13.14
CA ARG A 194 -4.36 17.58 -11.72
C ARG A 194 -4.18 16.31 -10.88
N GLY A 195 -2.96 16.11 -10.39
CA GLY A 195 -2.59 14.96 -9.58
C GLY A 195 -3.52 14.79 -8.38
N TYR A 196 -4.06 13.57 -8.24
CA TYR A 196 -4.97 13.16 -7.20
C TYR A 196 -4.30 13.19 -5.83
N TRP A 197 -4.42 14.33 -5.15
CA TRP A 197 -4.59 14.39 -3.70
C TRP A 197 -5.96 14.99 -3.49
N GLN A 198 -6.98 14.14 -3.45
CA GLN A 198 -8.25 14.62 -2.90
C GLN A 198 -8.04 14.76 -1.39
N PRO A 199 -8.39 15.89 -0.76
CA PRO A 199 -8.70 15.89 0.66
C PRO A 199 -9.88 14.95 0.81
N ALA A 200 -9.61 13.67 1.06
CA ALA A 200 -10.61 12.64 0.86
C ALA A 200 -11.72 12.68 1.90
N LEU A 201 -11.54 13.42 3.01
CA LEU A 201 -12.42 13.34 4.16
C LEU A 201 -12.52 14.73 4.81
N TYR A 202 -13.65 15.41 4.56
CA TYR A 202 -14.13 16.53 5.39
C TYR A 202 -15.29 16.05 6.26
#